data_AF-A0A2V1ILK6-F1
#
_entry.id   AF-A0A2V1ILK6-F1
#
_cell.length_a   1.000
_cell.length_b   1.000
_cell.length_c   1.000
_cell.angle_alpha   90.00
_cell.angle_beta   90.00
_cell.angle_gamma   90.00
#
_symmetry.space_group_name_H-M   'P 1'
#
loop_
_entity.id
_entity.type
_entity.pdbx_description
1 polymer ?
#
loop_
_entity_poly.entity_id
_entity_poly.type
_entity_poly.pdbx_seq_one_letter_code
_entity_poly.pdbx_strand_id
1 'polypeptide(L)'
;PIECINPRRDRWAVRWNHHRDEERGWLAVEMITDGRPTVDEIRDAVAEYFDAQTQDRIANTFFWNGRKVRLTDAAQRNFLFAVYSLDKTGEIDRAPFIGLLEADTDAAAADELGDMVAAMWTHIKECRAAGIEAKNAVDYSQYEL
;
A
#
# COMPACT_ATOMS: atom_id res chain seq x y z
N PRO A 1 -15.36 4.50 13.06
CA PRO A 1 -16.24 3.58 13.83
C PRO A 1 -16.66 2.43 12.91
N ILE A 2 -16.86 1.22 13.45
CA ILE A 2 -17.48 0.13 12.68
C ILE A 2 -18.98 0.12 13.02
N GLU A 3 -19.85 -0.10 12.04
CA GLU A 3 -21.28 -0.29 12.22
C GLU A 3 -21.67 -1.70 11.80
N CYS A 4 -22.56 -2.37 12.55
CA CYS A 4 -23.12 -3.67 12.17
C CYS A 4 -24.64 -3.57 12.16
N ILE A 5 -25.21 -3.67 10.97
CA ILE A 5 -26.62 -3.47 10.70
C ILE A 5 -27.19 -4.83 10.35
N ASN A 6 -28.30 -5.24 10.98
CA ASN A 6 -29.07 -6.41 10.58
C ASN A 6 -30.18 -6.00 9.61
N PRO A 7 -29.99 -6.14 8.29
CA PRO A 7 -31.10 -6.18 7.35
C PRO A 7 -31.92 -7.47 7.50
N ARG A 8 -33.24 -7.29 7.43
CA ARG A 8 -34.25 -8.35 7.36
C ARG A 8 -33.73 -9.63 6.68
N ARG A 9 -34.06 -10.79 7.26
CA ARG A 9 -33.71 -12.16 6.80
C ARG A 9 -32.29 -12.63 7.15
N ASP A 10 -31.80 -12.21 8.32
CA ASP A 10 -30.49 -12.64 8.85
C ASP A 10 -29.33 -12.34 7.89
N ARG A 11 -29.47 -11.25 7.15
CA ARG A 11 -28.37 -10.70 6.36
C ARG A 11 -27.77 -9.60 7.20
N TRP A 12 -26.45 -9.48 7.24
CA TRP A 12 -25.76 -8.49 8.07
C TRP A 12 -24.84 -7.64 7.22
N ALA A 13 -24.84 -6.33 7.45
CA ALA A 13 -23.92 -5.39 6.81
C ALA A 13 -22.98 -4.82 7.87
N VAL A 14 -21.68 -4.97 7.65
CA VAL A 14 -20.63 -4.38 8.48
C VAL A 14 -20.00 -3.24 7.70
N ARG A 15 -19.94 -2.04 8.28
CA ARG A 15 -19.42 -0.84 7.63
C ARG A 15 -18.28 -0.22 8.41
N TRP A 16 -17.24 0.23 7.73
CA TRP A 16 -16.09 0.90 8.34
C TRP A 16 -15.51 1.97 7.43
N ASN A 17 -14.51 2.68 7.93
CA ASN A 17 -13.84 3.77 7.22
C ASN A 17 -14.82 4.85 6.72
N HIS A 18 -15.71 5.32 7.60
CA HIS A 18 -16.65 6.40 7.28
C HIS A 18 -15.93 7.71 7.02
N HIS A 19 -16.14 8.29 5.84
CA HIS A 19 -15.59 9.58 5.46
C HIS A 19 -16.57 10.34 4.57
N ARG A 20 -16.38 11.66 4.50
CA ARG A 20 -17.18 12.54 3.65
C ARG A 20 -16.43 12.81 2.35
N ASP A 21 -17.01 12.37 1.26
CA ASP A 21 -16.64 12.73 -0.11
C ASP A 21 -17.43 13.98 -0.52
N GLU A 22 -16.77 14.93 -1.19
CA GLU A 22 -17.36 16.22 -1.55
C GLU A 22 -18.48 16.10 -2.59
N GLU A 23 -18.39 15.12 -3.49
CA GLU A 23 -19.35 14.91 -4.57
C GLU A 23 -20.41 13.87 -4.20
N ARG A 24 -20.03 12.84 -3.45
CA ARG A 24 -20.85 11.65 -3.18
C ARG A 24 -21.42 11.60 -1.76
N GLY A 25 -21.03 12.55 -0.90
CA GLY A 25 -21.50 12.62 0.48
C GLY A 25 -20.81 11.59 1.37
N TRP A 26 -21.54 11.00 2.31
CA TRP A 26 -20.96 10.03 3.26
C TRP A 26 -20.71 8.67 2.60
N LEU A 27 -19.47 8.22 2.64
CA LEU A 27 -19.03 6.91 2.14
C LEU A 27 -18.51 6.04 3.28
N ALA A 28 -18.66 4.73 3.14
CA ALA A 28 -18.07 3.72 3.99
C ALA A 28 -17.76 2.47 3.16
N VAL A 29 -16.80 1.68 3.61
CA VAL A 29 -16.55 0.34 3.08
C VAL A 29 -17.58 -0.60 3.71
N GLU A 30 -18.08 -1.57 2.95
CA GLU A 30 -19.14 -2.48 3.40
C GLU A 30 -18.77 -3.94 3.11
N MET A 31 -19.00 -4.80 4.10
CA MET A 31 -19.05 -6.25 3.98
C MET A 31 -20.47 -6.72 4.26
N ILE A 32 -20.97 -7.65 3.46
CA ILE A 32 -22.30 -8.26 3.63
C ILE A 32 -22.13 -9.75 3.87
N THR A 33 -22.73 -10.26 4.95
CA THR A 33 -22.72 -11.68 5.31
C THR A 33 -24.13 -12.23 5.45
N ASP A 34 -24.28 -13.54 5.21
CA ASP A 34 -25.43 -14.30 5.67
C ASP A 34 -25.13 -14.81 7.08
N GLY A 35 -26.00 -14.51 8.04
CA GLY A 35 -25.74 -14.68 9.46
C GLY A 35 -24.90 -13.53 10.05
N ARG A 36 -24.95 -13.40 11.38
CA ARG A 36 -24.16 -12.40 12.12
C ARG A 36 -22.67 -12.78 12.04
N PRO A 37 -21.80 -11.90 11.52
CA PRO A 37 -20.37 -12.18 11.45
C PRO A 37 -19.76 -12.19 12.85
N THR A 38 -18.73 -13.01 13.01
CA THR A 38 -17.86 -13.06 14.17
C THR A 38 -16.91 -11.87 14.19
N VAL A 39 -16.34 -11.56 15.37
CA VAL A 39 -15.35 -10.47 15.49
C VAL A 39 -14.12 -10.75 14.64
N ASP A 40 -13.71 -12.02 14.53
CA ASP A 40 -12.55 -12.42 13.74
C ASP A 40 -12.78 -12.22 12.24
N GLU A 41 -13.96 -12.59 11.71
CA GLU A 41 -14.32 -12.30 10.31
C GLU A 41 -14.33 -10.79 10.03
N ILE A 42 -14.78 -9.97 10.99
CA ILE A 42 -14.71 -8.51 10.87
C ILE A 42 -13.26 -8.02 10.86
N ARG A 43 -12.42 -8.53 11.77
CA ARG A 43 -10.99 -8.16 11.84
C ARG A 43 -10.25 -8.51 10.56
N ASP A 44 -10.50 -9.70 10.01
CA ASP A 44 -9.87 -10.16 8.77
C ASP A 44 -10.26 -9.27 7.57
N ALA A 45 -11.55 -8.97 7.41
CA ALA A 45 -12.03 -8.11 6.32
C ALA A 45 -11.49 -6.67 6.43
N VAL A 46 -11.43 -6.12 7.65
CA VAL A 46 -10.85 -4.78 7.88
C VAL A 46 -9.34 -4.80 7.62
N ALA A 47 -8.64 -5.86 8.04
CA ALA A 47 -7.21 -6.00 7.81
C ALA A 47 -6.89 -6.10 6.31
N GLU A 48 -7.64 -6.92 5.56
CA GLU A 48 -7.51 -7.06 4.10
C GLU A 48 -7.74 -5.73 3.39
N TYR A 49 -8.76 -4.97 3.80
CA TYR A 49 -9.01 -3.64 3.26
C TYR A 49 -7.79 -2.72 3.43
N PHE A 50 -7.24 -2.60 4.64
CA PHE A 50 -6.10 -1.72 4.88
C PHE A 50 -4.81 -2.22 4.21
N ASP A 51 -4.62 -3.55 4.08
CA ASP A 51 -3.50 -4.09 3.31
C ASP A 51 -3.61 -3.74 1.82
N ALA A 52 -4.80 -3.85 1.23
CA ALA A 52 -5.03 -3.46 -0.15
C ALA A 52 -4.78 -1.96 -0.37
N GLN A 53 -5.26 -1.09 0.54
CA GLN A 53 -4.99 0.35 0.48
C GLN A 53 -3.50 0.68 0.65
N THR A 54 -2.80 -0.02 1.54
CA THR A 54 -1.37 0.15 1.76
C THR A 54 -0.57 -0.24 0.52
N GLN A 55 -0.91 -1.39 -0.08
CA GLN A 55 -0.28 -1.86 -1.30
C GLN A 55 -0.54 -0.95 -2.49
N ASP A 56 -1.77 -0.42 -2.62
CA ASP A 56 -2.11 0.57 -3.65
C ASP A 56 -1.27 1.84 -3.50
N ARG A 57 -1.15 2.38 -2.28
CA ARG A 57 -0.29 3.54 -1.99
C ARG A 57 1.17 3.27 -2.35
N ILE A 58 1.73 2.14 -1.90
CA ILE A 58 3.11 1.74 -2.26
C ILE A 58 3.28 1.79 -3.78
N ALA A 59 2.38 1.15 -4.52
CA ALA A 59 2.49 1.04 -5.97
C ALA A 59 2.28 2.37 -6.71
N ASN A 60 1.46 3.28 -6.17
CA ASN A 60 0.92 4.40 -6.95
C ASN A 60 1.25 5.80 -6.41
N THR A 61 2.01 5.95 -5.34
CA THR A 61 2.33 7.29 -4.78
C THR A 61 3.83 7.58 -4.65
N PHE A 62 4.70 6.70 -5.15
CA PHE A 62 6.14 6.97 -5.19
C PHE A 62 6.52 7.89 -6.35
N PHE A 63 7.39 8.86 -6.07
CA PHE A 63 7.96 9.78 -7.04
C PHE A 63 9.48 9.80 -6.94
N TRP A 64 10.14 9.82 -8.10
CA TRP A 64 11.59 9.96 -8.23
C TRP A 64 11.88 11.06 -9.25
N ASN A 65 12.69 12.06 -8.88
CA ASN A 65 13.03 13.20 -9.75
C ASN A 65 11.81 13.85 -10.44
N GLY A 66 10.73 14.04 -9.68
CA GLY A 66 9.47 14.62 -10.19
C GLY A 66 8.63 13.69 -11.08
N ARG A 67 9.08 12.45 -11.31
CA ARG A 67 8.39 11.45 -12.13
C ARG A 67 7.69 10.44 -11.25
N LYS A 68 6.44 10.11 -11.59
CA LYS A 68 5.69 9.05 -10.92
C LYS A 68 6.26 7.70 -11.33
N VAL A 69 6.70 6.90 -10.37
CA VAL A 69 7.25 5.55 -10.61
C VAL A 69 6.30 4.54 -10.02
N ARG A 70 5.80 3.62 -10.86
CA ARG A 70 4.86 2.59 -10.40
C ARG A 70 5.61 1.42 -9.75
N LEU A 71 5.54 1.33 -8.44
CA LEU A 71 6.21 0.29 -7.65
C LEU A 71 5.38 -1.00 -7.55
N THR A 72 5.08 -1.63 -8.68
CA THR A 72 4.52 -3.00 -8.66
C THR A 72 5.49 -3.95 -7.95
N ASP A 73 5.03 -5.10 -7.46
CA ASP A 73 5.92 -6.08 -6.82
C ASP A 73 7.06 -6.53 -7.74
N ALA A 74 6.78 -6.61 -9.05
CA ALA A 74 7.80 -6.91 -10.05
C ALA A 74 8.82 -5.76 -10.17
N ALA A 75 8.36 -4.50 -10.21
CA ALA A 75 9.26 -3.35 -10.26
C ALA A 75 10.15 -3.26 -9.02
N GLN A 76 9.59 -3.44 -7.82
CA GLN A 76 10.35 -3.46 -6.56
C GLN A 76 11.46 -4.52 -6.58
N ARG A 77 11.15 -5.74 -7.03
CA ARG A 77 12.14 -6.81 -7.17
C ARG A 77 13.19 -6.49 -8.22
N ASN A 78 12.79 -5.92 -9.36
CA ASN A 78 13.70 -5.59 -10.44
C ASN A 78 14.71 -4.49 -10.03
N PHE A 79 14.26 -3.46 -9.32
CA PHE A 79 15.15 -2.41 -8.80
C PHE A 79 16.14 -2.98 -7.76
N LEU A 80 15.66 -3.82 -6.84
CA LEU A 80 16.54 -4.48 -5.88
C LEU A 80 17.54 -5.41 -6.55
N PHE A 81 17.10 -6.16 -7.57
CA PHE A 81 17.97 -7.04 -8.34
C PHE A 81 19.04 -6.26 -9.09
N ALA A 82 18.70 -5.10 -9.65
CA ALA A 82 19.67 -4.26 -10.35
C ALA A 82 20.77 -3.74 -9.42
N VAL A 83 20.42 -3.26 -8.22
CA VAL A 83 21.41 -2.88 -7.19
C VAL A 83 22.25 -4.09 -6.78
N TYR A 84 21.61 -5.24 -6.53
CA TYR A 84 22.34 -6.46 -6.18
C TYR A 84 23.35 -6.89 -7.26
N SER A 85 22.94 -6.84 -8.53
CA SER A 85 23.81 -7.16 -9.67
C SER A 85 24.98 -6.18 -9.74
N LEU A 86 24.70 -4.88 -9.65
CA LEU A 86 25.72 -3.82 -9.62
C LEU A 86 26.73 -4.04 -8.49
N ASP A 87 26.29 -4.35 -7.27
CA ASP A 87 27.18 -4.64 -6.13
C ASP A 87 28.09 -5.86 -6.38
N LYS A 88 27.65 -6.81 -7.21
CA LYS A 88 28.40 -8.04 -7.51
C LYS A 88 29.35 -7.91 -8.69
N THR A 89 28.97 -7.16 -9.72
CA THR A 89 29.72 -7.07 -10.97
C THR A 89 30.50 -5.75 -11.09
N GLY A 90 30.07 -4.70 -10.39
CA GLY A 90 30.54 -3.32 -10.61
C GLY A 90 30.00 -2.70 -11.90
N GLU A 91 29.08 -3.36 -12.58
CA GLU A 91 28.53 -2.94 -13.88
C GLU A 91 27.03 -2.67 -13.78
N ILE A 92 26.57 -1.59 -14.41
CA ILE A 92 25.16 -1.23 -14.49
C ILE A 92 24.62 -1.44 -15.90
N ASP A 93 23.51 -2.17 -16.04
CA ASP A 93 22.69 -2.12 -17.24
C ASP A 93 21.76 -0.91 -17.15
N ARG A 94 22.03 0.12 -17.95
CA ARG A 94 21.28 1.38 -17.94
C ARG A 94 20.01 1.33 -18.77
N ALA A 95 19.83 0.34 -19.65
CA ALA A 95 18.71 0.29 -20.57
C ALA A 95 17.33 0.29 -19.87
N PRO A 96 17.11 -0.42 -18.74
CA PRO A 96 15.85 -0.39 -18.02
C PRO A 96 15.54 0.96 -17.33
N PHE A 97 16.54 1.83 -17.21
CA PHE A 97 16.48 3.06 -16.42
C PHE A 97 16.50 4.33 -17.27
N ILE A 98 16.43 4.22 -18.60
CA ILE A 98 16.37 5.36 -19.49
C ILE A 98 15.16 6.22 -19.15
N GLY A 99 15.40 7.51 -18.87
CA GLY A 99 14.36 8.44 -18.46
C GLY A 99 13.88 8.23 -17.02
N LEU A 100 14.56 7.43 -16.23
CA LEU A 100 14.38 7.36 -14.78
C LEU A 100 15.63 7.87 -14.06
N LEU A 101 16.80 7.45 -14.53
CA LEU A 101 18.10 7.98 -14.12
C LEU A 101 18.56 9.04 -15.12
N GLU A 102 19.12 10.13 -14.61
CA GLU A 102 19.57 11.29 -15.40
C GLU A 102 21.10 11.37 -15.53
N ALA A 103 21.84 10.56 -14.77
CA ALA A 103 23.29 10.50 -14.81
C ALA A 103 23.85 10.18 -16.21
N ASP A 104 24.94 10.85 -16.59
CA ASP A 104 25.64 10.66 -17.87
C ASP A 104 26.64 9.50 -17.85
N THR A 105 27.24 9.22 -16.69
CA THR A 105 28.26 8.17 -16.51
C THR A 105 27.72 6.98 -15.75
N ASP A 106 28.33 5.81 -15.93
CA ASP A 106 27.90 4.59 -15.27
C ASP A 106 28.10 4.64 -13.75
N ALA A 107 29.17 5.29 -13.28
CA ALA A 107 29.40 5.50 -11.84
C ALA A 107 28.31 6.39 -11.23
N ALA A 108 27.97 7.50 -11.87
CA ALA A 108 26.89 8.36 -11.39
C ALA A 108 25.51 7.70 -11.49
N ALA A 109 25.28 6.86 -12.51
CA ALA A 109 24.03 6.11 -12.65
C ALA A 109 23.91 5.00 -11.59
N ALA A 110 25.03 4.39 -11.20
CA ALA A 110 25.11 3.46 -10.08
C ALA A 110 24.74 4.13 -8.75
N ASP A 111 25.31 5.31 -8.48
CA ASP A 111 24.98 6.11 -7.29
C ASP A 111 23.49 6.51 -7.28
N GLU A 112 22.98 7.04 -8.41
CA GLU A 112 21.59 7.47 -8.54
C GLU A 112 20.60 6.29 -8.40
N LEU A 113 20.93 5.11 -8.92
CA LEU A 113 20.14 3.90 -8.72
C LEU A 113 20.10 3.50 -7.24
N GLY A 114 21.23 3.58 -6.54
CA GLY A 114 21.33 3.33 -5.11
C GLY A 114 20.43 4.27 -4.30
N ASP A 115 20.50 5.57 -4.58
CA ASP A 115 19.67 6.59 -3.94
C ASP A 115 18.18 6.37 -4.20
N MET A 116 17.81 6.04 -5.45
CA MET A 116 16.43 5.74 -5.81
C MET A 116 15.90 4.53 -5.03
N VAL A 117 16.68 3.46 -4.93
CA VAL A 117 16.28 2.25 -4.18
C VAL A 117 16.17 2.54 -2.68
N ALA A 118 17.05 3.38 -2.13
CA ALA A 118 16.94 3.82 -0.74
C ALA A 118 15.65 4.64 -0.51
N ALA A 119 15.34 5.58 -1.40
CA ALA A 119 14.10 6.36 -1.33
C ALA A 119 12.84 5.49 -1.48
N MET A 120 12.86 4.53 -2.40
CA MET A 120 11.81 3.52 -2.57
C MET A 120 11.57 2.74 -1.27
N TRP A 121 12.65 2.30 -0.59
CA TRP A 121 12.52 1.58 0.68
C TRP A 121 11.94 2.43 1.80
N THR A 122 12.34 3.70 1.89
CA THR A 122 11.74 4.66 2.84
C THR A 122 10.25 4.81 2.59
N HIS A 123 9.84 5.05 1.34
CA HIS A 123 8.44 5.12 0.92
C HIS A 123 7.63 3.89 1.33
N ILE A 124 8.17 2.68 1.06
CA ILE A 124 7.51 1.42 1.42
C ILE A 124 7.34 1.30 2.94
N LYS A 125 8.37 1.65 3.72
CA LYS A 125 8.32 1.61 5.19
C LYS A 125 7.27 2.56 5.74
N GLU A 126 7.23 3.79 5.26
CA GLU A 126 6.26 4.81 5.68
C GLU A 126 4.83 4.38 5.34
N CYS A 127 4.58 3.87 4.13
CA CYS A 127 3.26 3.35 3.75
C CYS A 127 2.82 2.21 4.68
N ARG A 128 3.72 1.26 4.98
CA ARG A 128 3.43 0.14 5.88
C ARG A 128 3.18 0.59 7.31
N ALA A 129 3.96 1.54 7.82
CA ALA A 129 3.76 2.10 9.15
C ALA A 129 2.37 2.77 9.26
N ALA A 130 1.99 3.59 8.27
CA ALA A 130 0.68 4.20 8.19
C ALA A 130 -0.45 3.15 8.08
N GLY A 131 -0.25 2.07 7.32
CA GLY A 131 -1.19 0.96 7.23
C GLY A 131 -1.40 0.24 8.57
N ILE A 132 -0.32 -0.02 9.31
CA ILE A 132 -0.37 -0.61 10.65
C ILE A 132 -1.10 0.31 11.63
N GLU A 133 -0.78 1.61 11.62
CA GLU A 133 -1.45 2.60 12.45
C GLU A 133 -2.95 2.64 12.16
N ALA A 134 -3.33 2.65 10.87
CA ALA A 134 -4.73 2.65 10.47
C ALA A 134 -5.49 1.40 10.94
N LYS A 135 -4.86 0.22 10.87
CA LYS A 135 -5.44 -1.03 11.41
C LYS A 135 -5.62 -0.97 12.93
N ASN A 136 -4.62 -0.49 13.65
CA ASN A 136 -4.65 -0.40 15.11
C ASN A 136 -5.61 0.67 15.64
N ALA A 137 -5.92 1.69 14.83
CA ALA A 137 -6.88 2.73 15.18
C ALA A 137 -8.35 2.25 15.12
N VAL A 138 -8.61 1.07 14.58
CA VAL A 138 -9.96 0.52 14.49
C VAL A 138 -10.38 -0.01 15.86
N ASP A 139 -11.42 0.62 16.42
CA ASP A 139 -12.04 0.20 17.67
C ASP A 139 -13.03 -0.95 17.43
N TYR A 140 -12.68 -2.14 17.95
CA TYR A 140 -13.51 -3.34 17.93
C TYR A 140 -14.26 -3.57 19.25
N SER A 141 -14.10 -2.72 20.27
CA SER A 141 -14.68 -2.93 21.61
C SER A 141 -16.22 -3.02 21.60
N GLN A 142 -16.87 -2.43 20.59
CA GLN A 142 -18.32 -2.55 20.38
C GLN A 142 -18.76 -3.98 19.99
N TYR A 143 -17.81 -4.92 19.80
CA TYR A 143 -18.03 -6.29 19.34
C TYR A 143 -17.51 -7.36 20.31
N GLU A 144 -16.68 -6.98 21.29
CA GLU A 144 -16.27 -7.87 22.38
C GLU A 144 -17.40 -7.90 23.42
N LEU A 145 -18.25 -8.92 23.38
CA LEU A 145 -19.23 -9.26 24.42
C LEU A 145 -18.68 -10.32 25.35
#